data_AF-A0AAE9Z1Q2-F1
#
_entry.id   AF-A0AAE9Z1Q2-F1
#
_cell.length_a   1.000
_cell.length_b   1.000
_cell.length_c   1.000
_cell.angle_alpha   90.00
_cell.angle_beta   90.00
_cell.angle_gamma   90.00
#
_symmetry.space_group_name_H-M   'P 1'
#
loop_
_entity.id
_entity.type
_entity.pdbx_description
1 polymer ?
#
loop_
_entity_poly.entity_id
_entity_poly.type
_entity_poly.pdbx_seq_one_letter_code
_entity_poly.pdbx_strand_id
1 'polypeptide(L)'
;MKKLSPKLFAPVLLLASTAASANSTPIEPVLVPLKNPAEKLDIHMGKYEITVAEFTRFINATGYQVPEKCMLFSSTKWPSPDKPGKWDDAELISEPYRPVVCVGTQGAMAYADWLAKSTGKPYRLAEHNEWLYAASEGKNSRFAFGEDFRQTQICDYENVEDYANVAGLKAHHDVRYDTSANCNDGAIYHTVVGMYRPNKFGLHDMMGNVKELLQTCLKSDEKDPSKCVKYAVAGEAWHWQARGVNNPDWIAHDFYGSIEGFRLVLDTAEPVKQSQGTVAFVKALTKAQQKTWKKHQELKSLPLSPSGLTAKLLKNNKAELNWQPVTGKDISYSVYRSYLDPEGKISRKPQKIAEGVKQAAFTDQLPGRGAASYTVFANSAIGESMVSNEVSVGAHKAFTPGERIQAEQYQAYRHIWVQGKEQEHSVGFSPNERHYANGQKPFLPAWLKFNFNSEYTGPATLKMRMRNQDGAEFEIWQGHHLVARLSGEKSDGFSEITADVSLIASNQPLEIRAANQNWLLIDWFEFNR
;
A
#
# COMPACT_ATOMS: atom_id res chain seq x y z
N MET A 1 -25.67 67.33 57.84
CA MET A 1 -24.64 67.06 56.80
C MET A 1 -24.15 65.63 57.02
N LYS A 2 -24.17 64.65 56.12
CA LYS A 2 -23.92 64.61 54.67
C LYS A 2 -24.82 63.55 53.99
N LYS A 3 -25.04 63.77 52.69
CA LYS A 3 -25.91 63.07 51.74
C LYS A 3 -25.54 61.60 51.52
N LEU A 4 -26.54 60.74 51.34
CA LEU A 4 -26.41 59.45 50.65
C LEU A 4 -26.28 59.68 49.13
N SER A 5 -25.38 58.92 48.49
CA SER A 5 -25.24 58.83 47.02
C SER A 5 -25.59 57.41 46.54
N PRO A 6 -26.31 57.23 45.43
CA PRO A 6 -26.58 55.91 44.87
C PRO A 6 -25.41 55.43 44.02
N LYS A 7 -24.99 54.17 44.18
CA LYS A 7 -24.04 53.52 43.26
C LYS A 7 -24.80 52.96 42.06
N LEU A 8 -24.44 53.41 40.86
CA LEU A 8 -24.85 52.84 39.58
C LEU A 8 -24.37 51.38 39.48
N PHE A 9 -25.26 50.48 39.07
CA PHE A 9 -24.89 49.20 38.47
C PHE A 9 -24.61 49.42 36.97
N ALA A 10 -23.40 49.10 36.52
CA ALA A 10 -23.09 48.94 35.11
C ALA A 10 -23.23 47.45 34.74
N PRO A 11 -23.91 47.08 33.64
CA PRO A 11 -23.97 45.70 33.21
C PRO A 11 -22.63 45.32 32.56
N VAL A 12 -21.99 44.28 33.09
CA VAL A 12 -20.88 43.60 32.42
C VAL A 12 -21.48 42.86 31.21
N LEU A 13 -21.21 43.36 30.01
CA LEU A 13 -21.53 42.65 28.77
C LEU A 13 -20.66 41.38 28.69
N LEU A 14 -21.27 40.20 28.81
CA LEU A 14 -20.64 38.94 28.45
C LEU A 14 -20.41 38.91 26.92
N LEU A 15 -19.19 39.20 26.49
CA LEU A 15 -18.72 39.02 25.11
C LEU A 15 -18.03 37.66 24.86
N ALA A 16 -18.20 36.69 25.77
CA ALA A 16 -17.46 35.42 25.73
C ALA A 16 -18.19 34.25 25.03
N SER A 17 -19.41 34.42 24.50
CA SER A 17 -20.24 33.27 24.07
C SER A 17 -20.20 32.94 22.57
N THR A 18 -19.88 33.88 21.68
CA THR A 18 -20.02 33.68 20.22
C THR A 18 -18.89 32.87 19.58
N ALA A 19 -17.65 33.05 20.04
CA ALA A 19 -16.50 32.29 19.53
C ALA A 19 -16.48 30.84 20.01
N ALA A 20 -16.92 30.60 21.26
CA ALA A 20 -17.07 29.25 21.81
C ALA A 20 -18.20 28.48 21.11
N SER A 21 -19.34 29.11 20.82
CA SER A 21 -20.47 28.47 20.12
C SER A 21 -20.18 28.18 18.65
N ALA A 22 -19.43 29.06 17.97
CA ALA A 22 -19.00 28.83 16.59
C ALA A 22 -18.06 27.61 16.49
N ASN A 23 -17.34 27.29 17.57
CA ASN A 23 -16.38 26.19 17.59
C ASN A 23 -16.96 24.80 17.87
N SER A 24 -18.23 24.72 18.27
CA SER A 24 -18.97 23.48 18.57
C SER A 24 -20.19 23.25 17.66
N THR A 25 -20.55 24.22 16.80
CA THR A 25 -21.64 24.05 15.84
C THR A 25 -21.24 23.01 14.77
N PRO A 26 -22.09 22.01 14.47
CA PRO A 26 -21.77 21.00 13.47
C PRO A 26 -21.52 21.59 12.08
N ILE A 27 -20.55 21.01 11.38
CA ILE A 27 -20.39 21.17 9.93
C ILE A 27 -21.05 19.94 9.32
N GLU A 28 -22.19 20.11 8.66
CA GLU A 28 -22.85 18.99 8.00
C GLU A 28 -22.06 18.57 6.75
N PRO A 29 -21.93 17.26 6.47
CA PRO A 29 -21.21 16.76 5.30
C PRO A 29 -21.78 17.34 3.99
N VAL A 30 -20.91 17.51 3.00
CA VAL A 30 -21.37 17.73 1.62
C VAL A 30 -21.93 16.40 1.13
N LEU A 31 -23.20 16.37 0.73
CA LEU A 31 -23.88 15.13 0.35
C LEU A 31 -24.14 15.04 -1.16
N VAL A 32 -24.09 13.82 -1.69
CA VAL A 32 -24.55 13.49 -3.05
C VAL A 32 -25.66 12.44 -2.97
N PRO A 33 -26.71 12.51 -3.81
CA PRO A 33 -27.78 11.54 -3.81
C PRO A 33 -27.32 10.22 -4.45
N LEU A 34 -27.68 9.10 -3.84
CA LEU A 34 -27.49 7.75 -4.38
C LEU A 34 -28.85 7.06 -4.48
N LYS A 35 -29.25 6.77 -5.72
CA LYS A 35 -30.51 6.10 -6.02
C LYS A 35 -30.25 4.83 -6.82
N ASN A 36 -30.64 3.69 -6.26
CA ASN A 36 -30.68 2.40 -6.94
C ASN A 36 -32.02 1.71 -6.65
N PRO A 37 -33.03 1.87 -7.51
CA PRO A 37 -34.33 1.23 -7.31
C PRO A 37 -34.25 -0.30 -7.22
N ALA A 38 -33.31 -0.93 -7.91
CA ALA A 38 -33.15 -2.39 -7.91
C ALA A 38 -32.71 -2.92 -6.53
N GLU A 39 -31.91 -2.14 -5.80
CA GLU A 39 -31.41 -2.48 -4.45
C GLU A 39 -32.17 -1.75 -3.34
N LYS A 40 -33.26 -1.05 -3.69
CA LYS A 40 -34.05 -0.19 -2.77
C LYS A 40 -33.18 0.84 -2.03
N LEU A 41 -32.14 1.33 -2.70
CA LEU A 41 -31.26 2.37 -2.18
C LEU A 41 -31.82 3.74 -2.57
N ASP A 42 -32.17 4.56 -1.59
CA ASP A 42 -32.50 5.99 -1.78
C ASP A 42 -31.97 6.78 -0.57
N ILE A 43 -30.69 7.11 -0.65
CA ILE A 43 -29.93 7.74 0.43
C ILE A 43 -29.12 8.92 -0.11
N HIS A 44 -28.53 9.69 0.80
CA HIS A 44 -27.48 10.63 0.48
C HIS A 44 -26.17 10.18 1.13
N MET A 45 -25.06 10.26 0.42
CA MET A 45 -23.74 9.88 0.93
C MET A 45 -22.79 11.08 0.96
N GLY A 46 -21.92 11.12 1.96
CA GLY A 46 -20.82 12.07 2.06
C GLY A 46 -19.97 12.06 0.80
N LYS A 47 -19.89 13.22 0.14
CA LYS A 47 -19.05 13.49 -1.02
C LYS A 47 -17.58 13.18 -0.73
N TYR A 48 -17.18 13.42 0.52
CA TYR A 48 -15.83 13.28 1.05
C TYR A 48 -15.88 12.46 2.35
N GLU A 49 -14.72 11.92 2.74
CA GLU A 49 -14.48 11.44 4.10
C GLU A 49 -14.66 12.59 5.12
N ILE A 50 -15.04 12.25 6.34
CA ILE A 50 -15.17 13.23 7.43
C ILE A 50 -13.79 13.78 7.77
N THR A 51 -13.69 15.10 7.79
CA THR A 51 -12.42 15.80 7.97
C THR A 51 -12.08 16.05 9.44
N VAL A 52 -10.81 16.35 9.70
CA VAL A 52 -10.34 16.82 11.02
C VAL A 52 -11.18 18.02 11.50
N ALA A 53 -11.49 18.98 10.63
CA ALA A 53 -12.29 20.16 10.97
C ALA A 53 -13.69 19.79 11.45
N GLU A 54 -14.36 18.87 10.75
CA GLU A 54 -15.68 18.36 11.10
C GLU A 54 -15.65 17.61 12.43
N PHE A 55 -14.73 16.65 12.59
CA PHE A 55 -14.59 15.86 13.81
C PHE A 55 -14.18 16.70 15.03
N THR A 56 -13.39 17.76 14.83
CA THR A 56 -13.03 18.70 15.90
C THR A 56 -14.26 19.42 16.46
N ARG A 57 -15.32 19.68 15.65
CA ARG A 57 -16.58 20.23 16.16
C ARG A 57 -17.26 19.30 17.15
N PHE A 58 -17.26 17.99 16.85
CA PHE A 58 -17.79 16.96 17.73
C PHE A 58 -17.02 16.91 19.06
N ILE A 59 -15.69 16.89 19.01
CA ILE A 59 -14.86 16.88 20.21
C ILE A 59 -15.12 18.11 21.08
N ASN A 60 -15.16 19.30 20.47
CA ASN A 60 -15.43 20.55 21.18
C ASN A 60 -16.84 20.60 21.78
N ALA A 61 -17.84 20.02 21.11
CA ALA A 61 -19.23 20.04 21.55
C ALA A 61 -19.51 19.04 22.68
N THR A 62 -18.81 17.89 22.68
CA THR A 62 -19.15 16.75 23.54
C THR A 62 -18.11 16.45 24.61
N GLY A 63 -16.87 16.90 24.43
CA GLY A 63 -15.74 16.47 25.24
C GLY A 63 -15.39 14.99 25.07
N TYR A 64 -15.83 14.35 23.98
CA TYR A 64 -15.56 12.93 23.71
C TYR A 64 -14.06 12.64 23.76
N GLN A 65 -13.70 11.58 24.48
CA GLN A 65 -12.31 11.15 24.65
C GLN A 65 -12.02 10.00 23.70
N VAL A 66 -11.22 10.28 22.66
CA VAL A 66 -10.75 9.24 21.74
C VAL A 66 -9.63 8.45 22.42
N PRO A 67 -9.68 7.10 22.42
CA PRO A 67 -8.61 6.30 22.99
C PRO A 67 -7.24 6.54 22.33
N GLU A 68 -6.20 6.73 23.15
CA GLU A 68 -4.81 6.89 22.71
C GLU A 68 -4.17 5.53 22.36
N LYS A 69 -4.76 4.84 21.39
CA LYS A 69 -4.34 3.50 20.95
C LYS A 69 -3.96 3.45 19.46
N CYS A 70 -3.74 4.60 18.84
CA CYS A 70 -3.62 4.66 17.39
C CYS A 70 -2.32 4.01 16.89
N MET A 71 -2.45 3.08 15.95
CA MET A 71 -1.36 2.62 15.10
C MET A 71 -1.01 3.72 14.10
N LEU A 72 -0.19 4.67 14.56
CA LEU A 72 0.06 5.95 13.89
C LEU A 72 1.25 5.90 12.93
N PHE A 73 0.96 6.16 11.66
CA PHE A 73 1.93 6.57 10.65
C PHE A 73 2.01 8.10 10.58
N SER A 74 3.24 8.61 10.63
CA SER A 74 3.53 10.01 10.35
C SER A 74 4.94 10.16 9.79
N SER A 75 5.38 11.38 9.50
CA SER A 75 6.77 11.64 9.09
C SER A 75 7.82 11.24 10.15
N THR A 76 7.42 11.07 11.40
CA THR A 76 8.32 10.78 12.53
C THR A 76 7.96 9.52 13.31
N LYS A 77 6.81 8.90 13.00
CA LYS A 77 6.31 7.72 13.71
C LYS A 77 5.99 6.60 12.74
N TRP A 78 6.50 5.42 13.09
CA TRP A 78 6.07 4.15 12.53
C TRP A 78 5.11 3.47 13.51
N PRO A 79 4.02 2.81 13.06
CA PRO A 79 3.03 2.25 13.96
C PRO A 79 3.63 1.27 14.97
N SER A 80 3.22 1.41 16.23
CA SER A 80 3.70 0.58 17.33
C SER A 80 2.61 0.41 18.39
N PRO A 81 2.30 -0.83 18.81
CA PRO A 81 1.38 -1.06 19.92
C PRO A 81 1.98 -0.62 21.27
N ASP A 82 3.31 -0.60 21.38
CA ASP A 82 4.02 -0.21 22.62
C ASP A 82 4.10 1.31 22.79
N LYS A 83 4.00 2.05 21.67
CA LYS A 83 4.04 3.52 21.63
C LYS A 83 2.91 4.04 20.73
N PRO A 84 1.65 3.85 21.14
CA PRO A 84 0.51 4.25 20.33
C PRO A 84 0.48 5.77 20.17
N GLY A 85 -0.06 6.20 19.03
CA GLY A 85 -0.40 7.59 18.75
C GLY A 85 -1.81 7.95 19.21
N LYS A 86 -2.18 9.18 18.86
CA LYS A 86 -3.45 9.81 19.19
C LYS A 86 -4.00 10.54 17.97
N TRP A 87 -5.31 10.71 17.91
CA TRP A 87 -5.99 11.37 16.78
C TRP A 87 -5.62 12.84 16.63
N ASP A 88 -5.33 13.53 17.74
CA ASP A 88 -4.93 14.94 17.82
C ASP A 88 -3.40 15.11 17.76
N ASP A 89 -2.69 14.14 17.17
CA ASP A 89 -1.28 14.32 16.86
C ASP A 89 -1.09 15.54 15.95
N ALA A 90 -0.11 16.39 16.27
CA ALA A 90 0.06 17.69 15.64
C ALA A 90 0.21 17.59 14.11
N GLU A 91 0.81 16.51 13.59
CA GLU A 91 0.95 16.31 12.16
C GLU A 91 -0.40 15.98 11.49
N LEU A 92 -1.23 15.15 12.12
CA LEU A 92 -2.55 14.77 11.62
C LEU A 92 -3.48 15.98 11.57
N ILE A 93 -3.50 16.80 12.63
CA ILE A 93 -4.44 17.93 12.74
C ILE A 93 -3.94 19.23 12.13
N SER A 94 -2.70 19.26 11.63
CA SER A 94 -2.10 20.46 11.02
C SER A 94 -2.84 20.96 9.78
N GLU A 95 -3.52 20.07 9.06
CA GLU A 95 -4.33 20.37 7.89
C GLU A 95 -5.79 19.96 8.16
N PRO A 96 -6.68 20.91 8.50
CA PRO A 96 -8.05 20.61 8.96
C PRO A 96 -8.93 19.90 7.92
N TYR A 97 -8.55 19.93 6.64
CA TYR A 97 -9.34 19.36 5.54
C TYR A 97 -8.87 17.97 5.10
N ARG A 98 -7.94 17.36 5.84
CA ARG A 98 -7.63 15.93 5.72
C ARG A 98 -8.71 15.07 6.36
N PRO A 99 -8.89 13.82 5.93
CA PRO A 99 -9.75 12.88 6.63
C PRO A 99 -9.29 12.72 8.08
N VAL A 100 -10.25 12.65 9.00
CA VAL A 100 -9.94 12.28 10.39
C VAL A 100 -9.63 10.79 10.46
N VAL A 101 -8.59 10.44 11.20
CA VAL A 101 -8.14 9.06 11.42
C VAL A 101 -7.89 8.82 12.92
N CYS A 102 -7.50 7.60 13.30
CA CYS A 102 -7.24 7.21 14.70
C CYS A 102 -8.47 7.20 15.62
N VAL A 103 -9.69 7.29 15.09
CA VAL A 103 -10.92 7.40 15.90
C VAL A 103 -11.60 6.07 16.22
N GLY A 104 -11.31 5.02 15.43
CA GLY A 104 -11.93 3.70 15.54
C GLY A 104 -13.43 3.70 15.20
N THR A 105 -14.03 2.52 15.03
CA THR A 105 -15.45 2.38 14.64
C THR A 105 -16.39 3.01 15.67
N GLN A 106 -16.09 2.83 16.97
CA GLN A 106 -16.86 3.41 18.06
C GLN A 106 -16.85 4.95 18.04
N GLY A 107 -15.70 5.57 17.76
CA GLY A 107 -15.59 7.03 17.64
C GLY A 107 -16.35 7.56 16.42
N ALA A 108 -16.29 6.84 15.30
CA ALA A 108 -17.05 7.18 14.08
C ALA A 108 -18.57 7.09 14.30
N MET A 109 -19.06 6.04 14.97
CA MET A 109 -20.48 5.89 15.34
C MET A 109 -20.92 6.98 16.33
N ALA A 110 -20.10 7.30 17.34
CA ALA A 110 -20.40 8.36 18.29
C ALA A 110 -20.49 9.74 17.61
N TYR A 111 -19.63 10.01 16.63
CA TYR A 111 -19.72 11.21 15.79
C TYR A 111 -21.03 11.27 15.00
N ALA A 112 -21.40 10.16 14.34
CA ALA A 112 -22.63 10.08 13.56
C ALA A 112 -23.88 10.30 14.43
N ASP A 113 -23.94 9.68 15.60
CA ASP A 113 -25.01 9.85 16.59
C ASP A 113 -25.11 11.30 17.08
N TRP A 114 -23.98 11.93 17.36
CA TRP A 114 -23.94 13.33 17.78
C TRP A 114 -24.45 14.25 16.67
N LEU A 115 -24.00 14.04 15.42
CA LEU A 115 -24.42 14.85 14.29
C LEU A 115 -25.93 14.68 14.08
N ALA A 116 -26.43 13.45 14.10
CA ALA A 116 -27.85 13.15 13.94
C ALA A 116 -28.73 13.86 14.97
N LYS A 117 -28.33 13.80 16.25
CA LYS A 117 -29.02 14.51 17.35
C LYS A 117 -28.94 16.02 17.20
N SER A 118 -27.79 16.54 16.79
CA SER A 118 -27.55 17.99 16.70
C SER A 118 -28.29 18.64 15.53
N THR A 119 -28.52 17.90 14.44
CA THR A 119 -29.19 18.42 13.23
C THR A 119 -30.64 17.95 13.10
N GLY A 120 -31.07 16.96 13.89
CA GLY A 120 -32.37 16.30 13.74
C GLY A 120 -32.50 15.50 12.45
N LYS A 121 -31.39 15.06 11.85
CA LYS A 121 -31.34 14.35 10.57
C LYS A 121 -30.77 12.94 10.79
N PRO A 122 -31.27 11.90 10.12
CA PRO A 122 -30.86 10.51 10.36
C PRO A 122 -29.49 10.20 9.74
N TYR A 123 -28.42 10.76 10.29
CA TYR A 123 -27.05 10.46 9.91
C TYR A 123 -26.57 9.15 10.56
N ARG A 124 -25.80 8.38 9.80
CA ARG A 124 -25.17 7.12 10.24
C ARG A 124 -23.94 6.79 9.40
N LEU A 125 -23.21 5.74 9.75
CA LEU A 125 -22.19 5.17 8.87
C LEU A 125 -22.87 4.41 7.71
N ALA A 126 -22.15 4.25 6.61
CA ALA A 126 -22.62 3.43 5.49
C ALA A 126 -22.65 1.94 5.87
N GLU A 127 -23.61 1.22 5.31
CA GLU A 127 -23.56 -0.24 5.22
C GLU A 127 -22.63 -0.66 4.06
N HIS A 128 -22.07 -1.86 4.13
CA HIS A 128 -21.11 -2.37 3.16
C HIS A 128 -21.67 -2.45 1.73
N ASN A 129 -22.93 -2.86 1.57
CA ASN A 129 -23.57 -2.89 0.26
C ASN A 129 -23.81 -1.48 -0.32
N GLU A 130 -24.16 -0.51 0.52
CA GLU A 130 -24.36 0.88 0.09
C GLU A 130 -23.04 1.50 -0.37
N TRP A 131 -21.98 1.28 0.41
CA TRP A 131 -20.63 1.69 0.05
C TRP A 131 -20.16 1.01 -1.24
N LEU A 132 -20.39 -0.30 -1.38
CA LEU A 132 -20.01 -1.05 -2.58
C LEU A 132 -20.71 -0.52 -3.83
N TYR A 133 -22.01 -0.24 -3.76
CA TYR A 133 -22.74 0.37 -4.88
C TYR A 133 -22.19 1.75 -5.22
N ALA A 134 -21.96 2.57 -4.19
CA ALA A 134 -21.43 3.92 -4.31
C ALA A 134 -20.06 3.92 -4.99
N ALA A 135 -19.14 3.05 -4.58
CA ALA A 135 -17.78 2.93 -5.10
C ALA A 135 -17.73 2.27 -6.48
N SER A 136 -18.57 1.26 -6.75
CA SER A 136 -18.53 0.47 -7.99
C SER A 136 -19.32 1.12 -9.13
N GLU A 137 -20.21 2.06 -8.82
CA GLU A 137 -21.19 2.60 -9.76
C GLU A 137 -22.14 1.53 -10.35
N GLY A 138 -22.28 0.38 -9.68
CA GLY A 138 -23.00 -0.80 -10.18
C GLY A 138 -22.25 -1.56 -11.29
N LYS A 139 -20.94 -1.29 -11.47
CA LYS A 139 -20.09 -1.99 -12.45
C LYS A 139 -19.40 -3.20 -11.81
N ASN A 140 -19.05 -4.17 -12.64
CA ASN A 140 -18.27 -5.34 -12.24
C ASN A 140 -16.75 -5.18 -12.47
N SER A 141 -16.32 -4.02 -12.98
CA SER A 141 -14.89 -3.70 -13.11
C SER A 141 -14.24 -3.47 -11.75
N ARG A 142 -12.93 -3.66 -11.67
CA ARG A 142 -12.15 -3.48 -10.43
C ARG A 142 -12.33 -2.10 -9.81
N PHE A 143 -12.41 -1.06 -10.64
CA PHE A 143 -12.63 0.33 -10.22
C PHE A 143 -13.83 0.93 -10.94
N ALA A 144 -14.38 2.03 -10.40
CA ALA A 144 -15.43 2.83 -11.04
C ALA A 144 -15.04 3.26 -12.46
N PHE A 145 -13.78 3.61 -12.66
CA PHE A 145 -13.23 4.07 -13.94
C PHE A 145 -12.81 2.93 -14.88
N GLY A 146 -12.95 1.67 -14.46
CA GLY A 146 -12.64 0.49 -15.27
C GLY A 146 -11.50 -0.38 -14.71
N GLU A 147 -10.88 -1.16 -15.58
CA GLU A 147 -9.71 -1.97 -15.25
C GLU A 147 -8.41 -1.15 -15.36
N ASP A 148 -7.47 -1.38 -14.45
CA ASP A 148 -6.12 -0.78 -14.51
C ASP A 148 -5.06 -1.79 -14.06
N PHE A 149 -4.84 -2.80 -14.90
CA PHE A 149 -3.90 -3.89 -14.62
C PHE A 149 -2.45 -3.45 -14.41
N ARG A 150 -2.08 -2.29 -14.97
CA ARG A 150 -0.74 -1.70 -14.87
C ARG A 150 -0.66 -0.59 -13.82
N GLN A 151 -1.75 -0.27 -13.12
CA GLN A 151 -1.81 0.80 -12.11
C GLN A 151 -1.26 2.14 -12.62
N THR A 152 -1.64 2.51 -13.84
CA THR A 152 -1.17 3.73 -14.50
C THR A 152 -2.16 4.88 -14.40
N GLN A 153 -3.42 4.59 -14.11
CA GLN A 153 -4.52 5.54 -14.09
C GLN A 153 -5.04 5.80 -12.68
N ILE A 154 -4.86 4.86 -11.74
CA ILE A 154 -5.38 4.97 -10.37
C ILE A 154 -5.05 6.31 -9.68
N CYS A 155 -3.85 6.85 -9.88
CA CYS A 155 -3.41 8.14 -9.31
C CYS A 155 -4.16 9.39 -9.87
N ASP A 156 -4.98 9.25 -10.91
CA ASP A 156 -5.89 10.31 -11.36
C ASP A 156 -7.18 10.36 -10.51
N TYR A 157 -7.51 9.25 -9.84
CA TYR A 157 -8.78 9.03 -9.15
C TYR A 157 -8.60 8.91 -7.63
N GLU A 158 -7.44 8.49 -7.16
CA GLU A 158 -7.22 8.10 -5.77
C GLU A 158 -5.81 8.46 -5.27
N ASN A 159 -5.68 8.60 -3.95
CA ASN A 159 -4.40 8.62 -3.22
C ASN A 159 -4.05 7.21 -2.76
N VAL A 160 -2.98 6.60 -3.28
CA VAL A 160 -2.64 5.19 -3.04
C VAL A 160 -1.14 5.05 -2.77
N GLU A 161 -0.68 3.84 -2.44
CA GLU A 161 0.76 3.60 -2.45
C GLU A 161 1.30 3.73 -3.89
N ASP A 162 2.28 4.62 -4.05
CA ASP A 162 2.81 5.04 -5.34
C ASP A 162 4.25 5.60 -5.21
N TYR A 163 4.74 6.27 -6.25
CA TYR A 163 6.09 6.82 -6.26
C TYR A 163 6.34 7.92 -5.22
N ALA A 164 5.36 8.82 -4.98
CA ALA A 164 5.48 9.87 -3.98
C ALA A 164 5.47 9.27 -2.56
N ASN A 165 4.61 8.28 -2.32
CA ASN A 165 4.61 7.53 -1.07
C ASN A 165 5.96 6.83 -0.82
N VAL A 166 6.48 6.06 -1.78
CA VAL A 166 7.78 5.37 -1.64
C VAL A 166 8.91 6.34 -1.39
N ALA A 167 9.00 7.43 -2.15
CA ALA A 167 10.04 8.45 -1.95
C ALA A 167 9.95 9.07 -0.56
N GLY A 168 8.74 9.38 -0.09
CA GLY A 168 8.51 9.95 1.24
C GLY A 168 8.80 8.99 2.38
N LEU A 169 8.35 7.73 2.30
CA LEU A 169 8.67 6.71 3.31
C LEU A 169 10.15 6.37 3.34
N LYS A 170 10.84 6.43 2.19
CA LYS A 170 12.29 6.30 2.14
C LYS A 170 12.96 7.44 2.92
N ALA A 171 12.51 8.67 2.71
CA ALA A 171 13.06 9.84 3.40
C ALA A 171 12.76 9.86 4.90
N HIS A 172 11.55 9.48 5.30
CA HIS A 172 11.09 9.56 6.69
C HIS A 172 11.51 8.34 7.54
N HIS A 173 11.59 7.15 6.95
CA HIS A 173 11.72 5.88 7.68
C HIS A 173 12.77 4.91 7.13
N ASP A 174 13.50 5.28 6.08
CA ASP A 174 14.44 4.39 5.37
C ASP A 174 13.77 3.12 4.78
N VAL A 175 12.46 3.17 4.51
CA VAL A 175 11.66 2.05 3.99
C VAL A 175 11.36 2.24 2.50
N ARG A 176 11.39 1.14 1.73
CA ARG A 176 10.87 1.07 0.35
C ARG A 176 9.96 -0.13 0.22
N TYR A 177 8.87 0.01 -0.54
CA TYR A 177 8.10 -1.13 -0.99
C TYR A 177 8.76 -1.77 -2.20
N ASP A 178 8.61 -3.10 -2.31
CA ASP A 178 9.18 -3.88 -3.41
C ASP A 178 8.39 -3.70 -4.72
N THR A 179 7.13 -3.25 -4.63
CA THR A 179 6.20 -3.06 -5.75
C THR A 179 5.32 -1.86 -5.45
N SER A 180 5.05 -1.04 -6.47
CA SER A 180 4.25 0.18 -6.31
C SER A 180 3.28 0.42 -7.46
N ALA A 181 2.24 1.23 -7.24
CA ALA A 181 1.43 1.72 -8.36
C ALA A 181 2.33 2.43 -9.39
N ASN A 182 2.07 2.21 -10.68
CA ASN A 182 2.90 2.72 -11.77
C ASN A 182 2.51 4.17 -12.15
N CYS A 183 2.40 5.02 -11.13
CA CYS A 183 1.96 6.40 -11.25
C CYS A 183 2.41 7.24 -10.05
N ASN A 184 2.06 8.53 -10.07
CA ASN A 184 2.35 9.47 -8.98
C ASN A 184 1.17 10.44 -8.79
N ASP A 185 0.53 10.32 -7.64
CA ASP A 185 -0.64 11.04 -7.15
C ASP A 185 -0.26 12.34 -6.42
N GLY A 186 1.01 12.47 -6.02
CA GLY A 186 1.62 13.64 -5.41
C GLY A 186 1.48 13.72 -3.89
N ALA A 187 1.11 12.66 -3.20
CA ALA A 187 0.97 12.59 -1.76
C ALA A 187 1.88 11.52 -1.13
N ILE A 188 2.43 11.80 0.05
CA ILE A 188 3.22 10.82 0.82
C ILE A 188 2.32 10.02 1.76
N TYR A 189 1.29 10.66 2.31
CA TYR A 189 0.33 10.12 3.26
C TYR A 189 -1.09 10.50 2.80
N HIS A 190 -2.12 10.26 3.62
CA HIS A 190 -3.44 10.85 3.37
C HIS A 190 -3.35 12.37 3.20
N THR A 191 -4.19 12.89 2.32
CA THR A 191 -4.17 14.28 1.84
C THR A 191 -5.54 14.94 2.03
N VAL A 192 -5.65 16.20 1.64
CA VAL A 192 -6.93 16.93 1.67
C VAL A 192 -7.98 16.15 0.89
N VAL A 193 -9.21 16.09 1.39
CA VAL A 193 -10.29 15.36 0.70
C VAL A 193 -10.64 15.98 -0.66
N GLY A 194 -11.03 15.16 -1.62
CA GLY A 194 -11.50 15.61 -2.93
C GLY A 194 -10.42 16.15 -3.86
N MET A 195 -9.18 15.67 -3.73
CA MET A 195 -8.04 16.10 -4.55
C MET A 195 -8.01 15.46 -5.94
N TYR A 196 -8.69 14.33 -6.11
CA TYR A 196 -8.67 13.51 -7.32
C TYR A 196 -10.03 13.49 -8.02
N ARG A 197 -10.12 12.88 -9.21
CA ARG A 197 -11.38 12.84 -9.99
C ARG A 197 -12.45 12.05 -9.25
N PRO A 198 -13.68 12.57 -9.13
CA PRO A 198 -14.76 11.80 -8.54
C PRO A 198 -15.26 10.70 -9.48
N ASN A 199 -16.01 9.76 -8.92
CA ASN A 199 -16.83 8.84 -9.67
C ASN A 199 -18.09 9.55 -10.24
N LYS A 200 -18.96 8.83 -10.98
CA LYS A 200 -20.15 9.37 -11.66
C LYS A 200 -21.17 10.00 -10.72
N PHE A 201 -21.16 9.64 -9.44
CA PHE A 201 -22.03 10.22 -8.41
C PHE A 201 -21.47 11.51 -7.81
N GLY A 202 -20.21 11.84 -8.12
CA GLY A 202 -19.50 12.97 -7.52
C GLY A 202 -18.78 12.61 -6.22
N LEU A 203 -18.73 11.32 -5.84
CA LEU A 203 -17.98 10.85 -4.68
C LEU A 203 -16.49 10.81 -4.98
N HIS A 204 -15.68 11.27 -4.04
CA HIS A 204 -14.22 11.23 -4.12
C HIS A 204 -13.64 10.21 -3.12
N ASP A 205 -12.39 9.84 -3.37
CA ASP A 205 -11.54 9.10 -2.43
C ASP A 205 -12.19 7.76 -2.01
N MET A 206 -12.83 7.07 -2.95
CA MET A 206 -13.55 5.82 -2.65
C MET A 206 -12.60 4.62 -2.61
N MET A 207 -11.42 4.71 -3.22
CA MET A 207 -10.49 3.59 -3.33
C MET A 207 -9.08 3.94 -2.85
N GLY A 208 -8.93 5.05 -2.14
CA GLY A 208 -7.67 5.53 -1.60
C GLY A 208 -7.90 6.60 -0.55
N ASN A 209 -6.86 7.38 -0.26
CA ASN A 209 -6.78 8.30 0.86
C ASN A 209 -6.86 7.56 2.20
N VAL A 210 -8.04 7.22 2.73
CA VAL A 210 -8.17 6.35 3.90
C VAL A 210 -9.18 5.24 3.69
N LYS A 211 -8.91 4.08 4.30
CA LYS A 211 -9.87 2.97 4.34
C LYS A 211 -11.06 3.40 5.20
N GLU A 212 -12.26 2.98 4.83
CA GLU A 212 -13.48 3.48 5.45
C GLU A 212 -14.11 2.49 6.43
N LEU A 213 -14.37 2.99 7.64
CA LEU A 213 -15.11 2.30 8.69
C LEU A 213 -16.60 2.29 8.37
N LEU A 214 -17.21 1.11 8.45
CA LEU A 214 -18.63 0.88 8.16
C LEU A 214 -19.36 0.36 9.41
N GLN A 215 -20.70 0.46 9.40
CA GLN A 215 -21.51 -0.07 10.51
C GLN A 215 -21.89 -1.55 10.36
N THR A 216 -21.70 -2.15 9.19
CA THR A 216 -22.04 -3.56 8.96
C THR A 216 -21.26 -4.48 9.89
N CYS A 217 -21.98 -5.19 10.76
CA CYS A 217 -21.37 -6.18 11.64
C CYS A 217 -21.15 -7.51 10.91
N LEU A 218 -19.92 -8.01 10.94
CA LEU A 218 -19.54 -9.29 10.33
C LEU A 218 -19.45 -10.42 11.36
N LYS A 219 -19.11 -10.10 12.61
CA LYS A 219 -19.13 -11.06 13.73
C LYS A 219 -19.53 -10.36 15.02
N SER A 220 -20.54 -10.90 15.70
CA SER A 220 -20.91 -10.51 17.07
C SER A 220 -20.12 -11.29 18.13
N ASP A 221 -20.07 -10.74 19.33
CA ASP A 221 -19.54 -11.40 20.52
C ASP A 221 -20.38 -12.65 20.86
N GLU A 222 -19.70 -13.71 21.30
CA GLU A 222 -20.33 -15.00 21.57
C GLU A 222 -21.18 -14.98 22.86
N LYS A 223 -20.84 -14.13 23.83
CA LYS A 223 -21.54 -13.99 25.10
C LYS A 223 -22.61 -12.90 25.06
N ASP A 224 -22.42 -11.89 24.22
CA ASP A 224 -23.37 -10.80 24.02
C ASP A 224 -23.57 -10.50 22.52
N PRO A 225 -24.52 -11.18 21.85
CA PRO A 225 -24.76 -11.01 20.42
C PRO A 225 -25.13 -9.58 19.98
N SER A 226 -25.48 -8.69 20.91
CA SER A 226 -25.72 -7.27 20.65
C SER A 226 -24.43 -6.47 20.38
N LYS A 227 -23.28 -6.99 20.80
CA LYS A 227 -21.97 -6.37 20.59
C LYS A 227 -21.31 -6.93 19.36
N CYS A 228 -20.98 -6.05 18.41
CA CYS A 228 -20.16 -6.44 17.29
C CYS A 228 -18.67 -6.43 17.66
N VAL A 229 -17.94 -7.48 17.29
CA VAL A 229 -16.49 -7.60 17.52
C VAL A 229 -15.67 -7.48 16.23
N LYS A 230 -16.30 -7.66 15.06
CA LYS A 230 -15.70 -7.43 13.74
C LYS A 230 -16.65 -6.65 12.84
N TYR A 231 -16.19 -5.51 12.36
CA TYR A 231 -16.92 -4.68 11.42
C TYR A 231 -16.36 -4.83 10.01
N ALA A 232 -17.21 -4.66 9.01
CA ALA A 232 -16.76 -4.49 7.63
C ALA A 232 -15.99 -3.17 7.52
N VAL A 233 -14.97 -3.17 6.68
CA VAL A 233 -14.30 -1.96 6.20
C VAL A 233 -14.18 -2.04 4.69
N ALA A 234 -14.17 -0.89 4.02
CA ALA A 234 -14.15 -0.85 2.58
C ALA A 234 -13.20 0.21 2.04
N GLY A 235 -12.90 0.11 0.74
CA GLY A 235 -11.87 0.91 0.10
C GLY A 235 -10.47 0.47 0.49
N GLU A 236 -9.51 1.34 0.18
CA GLU A 236 -8.10 1.18 0.51
C GLU A 236 -7.56 2.51 1.03
N ALA A 237 -6.25 2.61 1.25
CA ALA A 237 -5.63 3.81 1.80
C ALA A 237 -4.35 4.15 1.04
N TRP A 238 -3.80 5.34 1.30
CA TRP A 238 -2.50 5.82 0.81
C TRP A 238 -1.33 4.84 1.02
N HIS A 239 -1.47 3.87 1.93
CA HIS A 239 -0.41 2.95 2.34
C HIS A 239 -0.34 1.66 1.50
N TRP A 240 -1.35 1.38 0.67
CA TRP A 240 -1.44 0.15 -0.10
C TRP A 240 -1.78 0.40 -1.56
N GLN A 241 -1.36 -0.52 -2.44
CA GLN A 241 -1.83 -0.57 -3.81
C GLN A 241 -3.32 -0.93 -3.83
N ALA A 242 -4.13 -0.22 -4.61
CA ALA A 242 -5.57 -0.44 -4.62
C ALA A 242 -5.93 -1.80 -5.24
N ARG A 243 -6.58 -2.67 -4.46
CA ARG A 243 -6.97 -4.03 -4.89
C ARG A 243 -8.27 -4.07 -5.71
N GLY A 244 -9.13 -3.07 -5.53
CA GLY A 244 -10.42 -2.97 -6.21
C GLY A 244 -11.61 -2.89 -5.26
N VAL A 245 -12.73 -2.43 -5.81
CA VAL A 245 -13.95 -2.08 -5.05
C VAL A 245 -14.56 -3.30 -4.35
N ASN A 246 -14.56 -4.46 -5.00
CA ASN A 246 -15.15 -5.68 -4.46
C ASN A 246 -14.09 -6.56 -3.77
N ASN A 247 -13.44 -6.01 -2.74
CA ASN A 247 -12.47 -6.73 -1.93
C ASN A 247 -12.90 -6.72 -0.46
N PRO A 248 -13.56 -7.79 0.04
CA PRO A 248 -14.04 -7.86 1.42
C PRO A 248 -12.89 -7.75 2.41
N ASP A 249 -13.09 -6.94 3.45
CA ASP A 249 -12.10 -6.70 4.48
C ASP A 249 -12.81 -6.40 5.82
N TRP A 250 -12.09 -6.53 6.93
CA TRP A 250 -12.68 -6.38 8.26
C TRP A 250 -11.71 -5.77 9.26
N ILE A 251 -12.26 -5.16 10.29
CA ILE A 251 -11.50 -4.59 11.39
C ILE A 251 -12.09 -5.00 12.74
N ALA A 252 -11.23 -5.16 13.74
CA ALA A 252 -11.67 -5.41 15.10
C ALA A 252 -12.33 -4.14 15.67
N HIS A 253 -13.39 -4.32 16.48
CA HIS A 253 -14.14 -3.22 17.08
C HIS A 253 -13.31 -2.24 17.93
N ASP A 254 -12.16 -2.68 18.43
CA ASP A 254 -11.25 -1.97 19.32
C ASP A 254 -9.91 -1.61 18.66
N PHE A 255 -9.85 -1.68 17.32
CA PHE A 255 -8.70 -1.22 16.56
C PHE A 255 -8.77 0.28 16.27
N TYR A 256 -7.61 0.94 16.32
CA TYR A 256 -7.44 2.35 16.02
C TYR A 256 -6.19 2.50 15.16
N GLY A 257 -6.32 3.03 13.94
CA GLY A 257 -5.19 3.23 13.03
C GLY A 257 -5.29 4.56 12.29
N SER A 258 -4.15 5.04 11.79
CA SER A 258 -4.05 6.31 11.06
C SER A 258 -4.27 6.15 9.55
N ILE A 259 -4.73 4.98 9.11
CA ILE A 259 -5.07 4.69 7.71
C ILE A 259 -6.56 4.44 7.53
N GLU A 260 -7.33 4.43 8.61
CA GLU A 260 -8.78 4.28 8.63
C GLU A 260 -9.48 5.58 9.05
N GLY A 261 -10.40 6.03 8.20
CA GLY A 261 -11.35 7.11 8.47
C GLY A 261 -12.76 6.65 8.16
N PHE A 262 -13.66 7.58 7.85
CA PHE A 262 -15.05 7.24 7.55
C PHE A 262 -15.77 8.36 6.80
N ARG A 263 -16.86 8.02 6.12
CA ARG A 263 -17.85 8.98 5.62
C ARG A 263 -19.24 8.65 6.18
N LEU A 264 -20.17 9.58 6.06
CA LEU A 264 -21.55 9.40 6.54
C LEU A 264 -22.54 9.18 5.41
N VAL A 265 -23.61 8.47 5.76
CA VAL A 265 -24.86 8.38 5.01
C VAL A 265 -25.94 9.16 5.75
N LEU A 266 -26.85 9.75 4.99
CA LEU A 266 -28.09 10.35 5.48
C LEU A 266 -29.29 9.61 4.88
N ASP A 267 -30.10 9.01 5.74
CA ASP A 267 -31.31 8.26 5.35
C ASP A 267 -32.46 9.19 5.00
N THR A 268 -32.41 9.74 3.79
CA THR A 268 -33.52 10.52 3.24
C THR A 268 -33.54 10.48 1.72
N ALA A 269 -34.76 10.38 1.18
CA ALA A 269 -35.04 10.55 -0.24
C ALA A 269 -35.21 12.04 -0.62
N GLU A 270 -35.36 12.92 0.37
CA GLU A 270 -35.64 14.34 0.17
C GLU A 270 -34.39 15.13 -0.22
N PRO A 271 -34.52 16.19 -1.05
CA PRO A 271 -33.40 17.07 -1.37
C PRO A 271 -32.79 17.72 -0.14
N VAL A 272 -31.47 17.57 0.04
CA VAL A 272 -30.76 18.15 1.18
C VAL A 272 -30.24 19.55 0.87
N LYS A 273 -30.71 20.55 1.63
CA LYS A 273 -30.13 21.91 1.58
C LYS A 273 -28.89 22.00 2.47
N GLN A 274 -27.81 22.55 1.93
CA GLN A 274 -26.58 22.78 2.67
C GLN A 274 -26.78 23.85 3.75
N SER A 275 -26.22 23.60 4.94
CA SER A 275 -26.16 24.60 6.02
C SER A 275 -25.20 25.73 5.65
N GLN A 276 -25.34 26.91 6.28
CA GLN A 276 -24.36 28.00 6.12
C GLN A 276 -22.95 27.58 6.54
N GLY A 277 -22.83 26.71 7.56
CA GLY A 277 -21.56 26.13 8.01
C GLY A 277 -20.90 25.28 6.92
N THR A 278 -21.68 24.43 6.25
CA THR A 278 -21.23 23.61 5.12
C THR A 278 -20.78 24.46 3.94
N VAL A 279 -21.53 25.53 3.60
CA VAL A 279 -21.13 26.46 2.52
C VAL A 279 -19.80 27.16 2.84
N ALA A 280 -19.62 27.61 4.08
CA ALA A 280 -18.36 28.21 4.52
C ALA A 280 -17.20 27.20 4.50
N PHE A 281 -17.46 25.97 4.94
CA PHE A 281 -16.50 24.85 4.89
C PHE A 281 -16.04 24.58 3.45
N VAL A 282 -16.95 24.44 2.49
CA VAL A 282 -16.62 24.18 1.08
C VAL A 282 -15.73 25.28 0.51
N LYS A 283 -16.04 26.55 0.78
CA LYS A 283 -15.22 27.69 0.33
C LYS A 283 -13.79 27.62 0.86
N ALA A 284 -13.61 27.17 2.10
CA ALA A 284 -12.29 27.04 2.71
C ALA A 284 -11.56 25.78 2.25
N LEU A 285 -12.28 24.65 2.09
CA LEU A 285 -11.78 23.42 1.47
C LEU A 285 -11.21 23.68 0.08
N THR A 286 -11.90 24.45 -0.78
CA THR A 286 -11.39 24.79 -2.12
C THR A 286 -10.03 25.50 -2.06
N LYS A 287 -9.80 26.37 -1.07
CA LYS A 287 -8.50 27.03 -0.88
C LYS A 287 -7.43 26.04 -0.42
N ALA A 288 -7.78 25.12 0.48
CA ALA A 288 -6.89 24.06 0.93
C ALA A 288 -6.50 23.14 -0.23
N GLN A 289 -7.47 22.72 -1.05
CA GLN A 289 -7.23 21.93 -2.25
C GLN A 289 -6.28 22.63 -3.24
N GLN A 290 -6.46 23.94 -3.49
CA GLN A 290 -5.56 24.72 -4.35
C GLN A 290 -4.13 24.80 -3.80
N LYS A 291 -3.97 24.95 -2.48
CA LYS A 291 -2.66 24.96 -1.82
C LYS A 291 -2.00 23.58 -1.91
N THR A 292 -2.74 22.52 -1.58
CA THR A 292 -2.27 21.14 -1.61
C THR A 292 -1.92 20.68 -3.02
N TRP A 293 -2.68 21.12 -4.02
CA TRP A 293 -2.39 20.83 -5.44
C TRP A 293 -0.98 21.28 -5.84
N LYS A 294 -0.54 22.46 -5.40
CA LYS A 294 0.82 22.95 -5.68
C LYS A 294 1.88 22.03 -5.07
N LYS A 295 1.67 21.58 -3.83
CA LYS A 295 2.56 20.60 -3.17
C LYS A 295 2.58 19.26 -3.91
N HIS A 296 1.42 18.81 -4.40
CA HIS A 296 1.35 17.60 -5.23
C HIS A 296 2.13 17.75 -6.53
N GLN A 297 2.09 18.92 -7.19
CA GLN A 297 2.88 19.15 -8.41
C GLN A 297 4.40 19.06 -8.14
N GLU A 298 4.87 19.52 -6.98
CA GLU A 298 6.27 19.37 -6.59
C GLU A 298 6.65 17.89 -6.47
N LEU A 299 5.86 17.08 -5.75
CA LEU A 299 6.12 15.63 -5.61
C LEU A 299 5.92 14.85 -6.92
N LYS A 300 5.05 15.30 -7.81
CA LYS A 300 4.92 14.74 -9.18
C LYS A 300 6.13 15.02 -10.06
N SER A 301 6.99 15.95 -9.66
CA SER A 301 8.26 16.25 -10.34
C SER A 301 9.47 15.49 -9.77
N LEU A 302 9.22 14.41 -9.02
CA LEU A 302 10.25 13.43 -8.67
C LEU A 302 11.03 12.97 -9.92
N PRO A 303 12.34 12.68 -9.78
CA PRO A 303 13.13 12.20 -10.90
C PRO A 303 12.56 10.88 -11.44
N LEU A 304 12.59 10.73 -12.76
CA LEU A 304 12.22 9.46 -13.39
C LEU A 304 13.20 8.35 -13.01
N SER A 305 12.72 7.11 -13.00
CA SER A 305 13.59 5.94 -12.84
C SER A 305 14.68 5.92 -13.91
N PRO A 306 15.95 5.67 -13.56
CA PRO A 306 17.00 5.45 -14.55
C PRO A 306 16.63 4.29 -15.47
N SER A 307 16.71 4.51 -16.78
CA SER A 307 16.39 3.52 -17.80
C SER A 307 17.63 3.06 -18.55
N GLY A 308 17.57 1.85 -19.12
CA GLY A 308 18.64 1.30 -19.93
C GLY A 308 19.92 1.05 -19.15
N LEU A 309 19.81 0.68 -17.85
CA LEU A 309 20.95 0.25 -17.09
C LEU A 309 21.55 -0.99 -17.77
N THR A 310 22.86 -0.95 -18.00
CA THR A 310 23.67 -2.03 -18.55
C THR A 310 24.88 -2.24 -17.66
N ALA A 311 25.40 -3.47 -17.63
CA ALA A 311 26.61 -3.80 -16.89
C ALA A 311 27.54 -4.67 -17.73
N LYS A 312 28.84 -4.41 -17.63
CA LYS A 312 29.89 -5.18 -18.30
C LYS A 312 31.01 -5.51 -17.33
N LEU A 313 31.37 -6.79 -17.26
CA LEU A 313 32.54 -7.22 -16.50
C LEU A 313 33.81 -6.86 -17.28
N LEU A 314 34.72 -6.14 -16.62
CA LEU A 314 36.04 -5.77 -17.11
C LEU A 314 37.13 -6.66 -16.49
N LYS A 315 38.36 -6.50 -16.99
CA LYS A 315 39.54 -7.09 -16.36
C LYS A 315 39.70 -6.58 -14.92
N ASN A 316 40.43 -7.33 -14.08
CA ASN A 316 40.69 -7.01 -12.67
C ASN A 316 39.42 -6.94 -11.79
N ASN A 317 38.40 -7.75 -12.11
CA ASN A 317 37.14 -7.85 -11.35
C ASN A 317 36.42 -6.50 -11.18
N LYS A 318 36.43 -5.66 -12.22
CA LYS A 318 35.66 -4.41 -12.22
C LYS A 318 34.36 -4.59 -13.00
N ALA A 319 33.29 -4.00 -12.51
CA ALA A 319 32.01 -3.94 -13.22
C ALA A 319 31.77 -2.50 -13.67
N GLU A 320 31.67 -2.28 -14.98
CA GLU A 320 31.30 -1.00 -15.56
C GLU A 320 29.78 -0.95 -15.75
N LEU A 321 29.15 0.07 -15.21
CA LEU A 321 27.72 0.33 -15.28
C LEU A 321 27.48 1.61 -16.09
N ASN A 322 26.50 1.56 -17.00
CA ASN A 322 26.05 2.74 -17.77
C ASN A 322 24.52 2.74 -17.87
N TRP A 323 23.92 3.93 -17.82
CA TRP A 323 22.47 4.12 -17.99
C TRP A 323 22.17 5.43 -18.71
N GLN A 324 20.90 5.65 -19.06
CA GLN A 324 20.48 6.92 -19.67
C GLN A 324 20.43 8.04 -18.61
N PRO A 325 21.01 9.23 -18.87
CA PRO A 325 20.91 10.35 -17.96
C PRO A 325 19.46 10.75 -17.68
N VAL A 326 19.10 10.87 -16.41
CA VAL A 326 17.81 11.41 -15.98
C VAL A 326 17.88 12.94 -16.02
N THR A 327 16.88 13.56 -16.67
CA THR A 327 16.76 15.01 -16.73
C THR A 327 16.16 15.56 -15.44
N GLY A 328 16.63 16.71 -14.99
CA GLY A 328 16.15 17.36 -13.78
C GLY A 328 17.21 18.25 -13.15
N LYS A 329 16.80 19.00 -12.12
CA LYS A 329 17.69 19.87 -11.37
C LYS A 329 18.49 19.05 -10.35
N ASP A 330 19.80 19.27 -10.32
CA ASP A 330 20.74 18.73 -9.32
C ASP A 330 20.75 17.19 -9.19
N ILE A 331 20.40 16.48 -10.27
CA ILE A 331 20.33 15.01 -10.29
C ILE A 331 21.65 14.38 -9.82
N SER A 332 21.51 13.33 -9.01
CA SER A 332 22.58 12.41 -8.66
C SER A 332 22.06 10.98 -8.55
N TYR A 333 22.92 9.99 -8.50
CA TYR A 333 22.53 8.59 -8.48
C TYR A 333 23.05 7.85 -7.25
N SER A 334 22.23 6.92 -6.78
CA SER A 334 22.57 5.92 -5.77
C SER A 334 22.68 4.57 -6.46
N VAL A 335 23.81 3.90 -6.28
CA VAL A 335 24.08 2.58 -6.88
C VAL A 335 23.99 1.52 -5.80
N TYR A 336 23.14 0.53 -6.02
CA TYR A 336 22.97 -0.62 -5.14
C TYR A 336 23.54 -1.87 -5.81
N ARG A 337 24.18 -2.72 -5.00
CA ARG A 337 24.73 -4.01 -5.42
C ARG A 337 24.27 -5.11 -4.48
N SER A 338 23.74 -6.18 -5.06
CA SER A 338 23.68 -7.50 -4.43
C SER A 338 24.84 -8.34 -4.93
N TYR A 339 25.47 -9.12 -4.07
CA TYR A 339 26.63 -9.94 -4.42
C TYR A 339 26.47 -11.36 -3.89
N LEU A 340 26.53 -12.34 -4.78
CA LEU A 340 26.52 -13.75 -4.44
C LEU A 340 27.96 -14.23 -4.33
N ASP A 341 28.42 -14.41 -3.10
CA ASP A 341 29.69 -15.07 -2.85
C ASP A 341 29.57 -16.57 -3.14
N PRO A 342 30.33 -17.14 -4.10
CA PRO A 342 30.30 -18.57 -4.38
C PRO A 342 30.83 -19.44 -3.23
N GLU A 343 31.61 -18.84 -2.32
CA GLU A 343 32.36 -19.54 -1.26
C GLU A 343 31.94 -19.11 0.16
N GLY A 344 31.00 -18.16 0.27
CA GLY A 344 30.62 -17.50 1.53
C GLY A 344 29.12 -17.50 1.80
N LYS A 345 28.70 -16.64 2.74
CA LYS A 345 27.29 -16.48 3.10
C LYS A 345 26.55 -15.81 1.94
N ILE A 346 25.64 -16.55 1.32
CA ILE A 346 24.86 -16.09 0.18
C ILE A 346 23.81 -15.09 0.69
N SER A 347 23.77 -13.90 0.10
CA SER A 347 22.68 -12.95 0.34
C SER A 347 22.45 -12.06 -0.87
N ARG A 348 21.23 -12.07 -1.39
CA ARG A 348 20.79 -11.13 -2.43
C ARG A 348 20.36 -9.78 -1.89
N LYS A 349 20.61 -9.49 -0.62
CA LYS A 349 20.22 -8.21 -0.03
C LYS A 349 21.05 -7.08 -0.67
N PRO A 350 20.41 -6.12 -1.37
CA PRO A 350 21.13 -5.03 -2.01
C PRO A 350 21.78 -4.12 -0.95
N GLN A 351 23.03 -3.75 -1.21
CA GLN A 351 23.81 -2.80 -0.42
C GLN A 351 24.05 -1.53 -1.23
N LYS A 352 23.90 -0.35 -0.61
CA LYS A 352 24.27 0.92 -1.25
C LYS A 352 25.80 0.98 -1.32
N ILE A 353 26.37 0.97 -2.53
CA ILE A 353 27.83 1.01 -2.74
C ILE A 353 28.33 2.37 -3.21
N ALA A 354 27.43 3.22 -3.73
CA ALA A 354 27.73 4.60 -4.07
C ALA A 354 26.49 5.48 -3.95
N GLU A 355 26.73 6.76 -3.70
CA GLU A 355 25.72 7.81 -3.58
C GLU A 355 26.30 9.13 -4.11
N GLY A 356 25.45 10.03 -4.58
CA GLY A 356 25.88 11.32 -5.09
C GLY A 356 26.60 11.25 -6.45
N VAL A 357 26.54 10.11 -7.15
CA VAL A 357 27.15 9.94 -8.48
C VAL A 357 26.53 10.93 -9.45
N LYS A 358 27.34 11.74 -10.15
CA LYS A 358 26.82 12.80 -11.04
C LYS A 358 26.74 12.40 -12.51
N GLN A 359 27.51 11.40 -12.92
CA GLN A 359 27.50 10.88 -14.28
C GLN A 359 26.54 9.69 -14.37
N ALA A 360 25.96 9.44 -15.54
CA ALA A 360 25.12 8.28 -15.79
C ALA A 360 25.95 6.99 -16.02
N ALA A 361 27.02 6.85 -15.23
CA ALA A 361 27.96 5.76 -15.28
C ALA A 361 28.63 5.58 -13.91
N PHE A 362 28.99 4.34 -13.58
CA PHE A 362 29.70 4.00 -12.36
C PHE A 362 30.58 2.77 -12.60
N THR A 363 31.76 2.72 -11.97
CA THR A 363 32.61 1.52 -12.01
C THR A 363 32.75 0.97 -10.60
N ASP A 364 32.26 -0.24 -10.39
CA ASP A 364 32.41 -0.97 -9.14
C ASP A 364 33.65 -1.87 -9.16
N GLN A 365 34.31 -2.00 -8.01
CA GLN A 365 35.33 -3.01 -7.77
C GLN A 365 34.68 -4.18 -7.03
N LEU A 366 34.53 -5.32 -7.71
CA LEU A 366 33.91 -6.49 -7.12
C LEU A 366 34.80 -7.08 -6.01
N PRO A 367 34.19 -7.58 -4.92
CA PRO A 367 34.94 -8.23 -3.83
C PRO A 367 35.52 -9.59 -4.26
N GLY A 368 35.00 -10.20 -5.32
CA GLY A 368 35.47 -11.47 -5.86
C GLY A 368 34.95 -11.73 -7.27
N ARG A 369 34.90 -13.02 -7.66
CA ARG A 369 34.46 -13.46 -9.00
C ARG A 369 32.99 -13.90 -9.06
N GLY A 370 32.27 -13.80 -7.95
CA GLY A 370 30.86 -14.14 -7.84
C GLY A 370 29.96 -13.26 -8.69
N ALA A 371 28.71 -13.66 -8.79
CA ALA A 371 27.70 -12.88 -9.49
C ALA A 371 27.32 -11.63 -8.69
N ALA A 372 27.24 -10.50 -9.39
CA ALA A 372 26.80 -9.23 -8.83
C ALA A 372 25.59 -8.72 -9.62
N SER A 373 24.56 -8.28 -8.92
CA SER A 373 23.37 -7.65 -9.50
C SER A 373 23.30 -6.20 -9.06
N TYR A 374 22.93 -5.31 -9.97
CA TYR A 374 22.93 -3.87 -9.76
C TYR A 374 21.58 -3.24 -10.08
N THR A 375 21.23 -2.25 -9.26
CA THR A 375 20.15 -1.32 -9.52
C THR A 375 20.61 0.10 -9.22
N VAL A 376 19.98 1.07 -9.89
CA VAL A 376 20.31 2.49 -9.75
C VAL A 376 19.03 3.28 -9.46
N PHE A 377 19.14 4.23 -8.55
CA PHE A 377 18.11 5.22 -8.26
C PHE A 377 18.62 6.61 -8.63
N ALA A 378 17.76 7.46 -9.16
CA ALA A 378 18.04 8.88 -9.32
C ALA A 378 17.54 9.63 -8.08
N ASN A 379 18.25 10.68 -7.69
CA ASN A 379 17.95 11.50 -6.52
C ASN A 379 17.94 12.97 -6.92
N SER A 380 17.00 13.72 -6.35
CA SER A 380 16.94 15.18 -6.42
C SER A 380 16.67 15.76 -5.01
N ALA A 381 16.54 17.08 -4.91
CA ALA A 381 16.12 17.74 -3.67
C ALA A 381 14.67 17.37 -3.26
N ILE A 382 13.85 16.87 -4.18
CA ILE A 382 12.45 16.47 -3.93
C ILE A 382 12.42 15.07 -3.31
N GLY A 383 13.25 14.15 -3.80
CA GLY A 383 13.31 12.78 -3.33
C GLY A 383 14.02 11.84 -4.31
N GLU A 384 14.01 10.56 -3.95
CA GLU A 384 14.54 9.46 -4.75
C GLU A 384 13.49 8.95 -5.76
N SER A 385 13.92 8.54 -6.95
CA SER A 385 13.09 7.93 -7.97
C SER A 385 12.68 6.51 -7.60
N MET A 386 11.84 5.88 -8.42
CA MET A 386 11.76 4.43 -8.43
C MET A 386 13.04 3.81 -9.01
N VAL A 387 13.20 2.51 -8.78
CA VAL A 387 14.39 1.73 -9.17
C VAL A 387 14.52 1.56 -10.69
N SER A 388 15.75 1.48 -11.19
CA SER A 388 16.04 1.08 -12.58
C SER A 388 15.68 -0.39 -12.86
N ASN A 389 15.82 -0.81 -14.13
CA ASN A 389 15.96 -2.24 -14.42
C ASN A 389 17.17 -2.83 -13.67
N GLU A 390 17.10 -4.10 -13.27
CA GLU A 390 18.24 -4.82 -12.71
C GLU A 390 19.13 -5.37 -13.83
N VAL A 391 20.44 -5.37 -13.60
CA VAL A 391 21.44 -6.04 -14.46
C VAL A 391 22.39 -6.88 -13.62
N SER A 392 22.91 -7.97 -14.20
CA SER A 392 23.86 -8.84 -13.52
C SER A 392 25.14 -9.05 -14.33
N VAL A 393 26.26 -9.23 -13.64
CA VAL A 393 27.59 -9.59 -14.18
C VAL A 393 28.27 -10.61 -13.27
N GLY A 394 29.39 -11.17 -13.72
CA GLY A 394 30.13 -12.18 -12.97
C GLY A 394 29.64 -13.59 -13.26
N ALA A 395 30.23 -14.57 -12.56
CA ALA A 395 29.91 -15.97 -12.78
C ALA A 395 28.83 -16.44 -11.80
N HIS A 396 27.73 -16.99 -12.33
CA HIS A 396 26.81 -17.80 -11.54
C HIS A 396 27.33 -19.24 -11.50
N LYS A 397 27.29 -19.88 -10.33
CA LYS A 397 27.68 -21.28 -10.17
C LYS A 397 26.85 -22.17 -11.12
N ALA A 398 27.53 -23.05 -11.84
CA ALA A 398 26.90 -24.15 -12.56
C ALA A 398 26.82 -25.35 -11.64
N PHE A 399 25.62 -25.93 -11.50
CA PHE A 399 25.36 -27.06 -10.63
C PHE A 399 25.30 -28.37 -11.43
N THR A 400 25.56 -29.47 -10.75
CA THR A 400 25.50 -30.83 -11.29
C THR A 400 24.58 -31.70 -10.42
N PRO A 401 24.03 -32.83 -10.94
CA PRO A 401 23.30 -33.78 -10.11
C PRO A 401 24.13 -34.20 -8.89
N GLY A 402 23.50 -34.26 -7.72
CA GLY A 402 24.13 -34.52 -6.42
C GLY A 402 24.52 -33.26 -5.63
N GLU A 403 24.50 -32.08 -6.25
CA GLU A 403 24.71 -30.82 -5.53
C GLU A 403 23.39 -30.23 -5.03
N ARG A 404 23.38 -29.80 -3.77
CA ARG A 404 22.29 -28.97 -3.24
C ARG A 404 22.33 -27.57 -3.85
N ILE A 405 21.20 -27.15 -4.42
CA ILE A 405 21.00 -25.85 -5.06
C ILE A 405 20.12 -25.00 -4.15
N GLN A 406 20.66 -23.91 -3.62
CA GLN A 406 19.86 -22.93 -2.88
C GLN A 406 19.03 -22.12 -3.87
N ALA A 407 17.75 -21.88 -3.57
CA ALA A 407 16.82 -21.23 -4.50
C ALA A 407 17.33 -19.85 -4.92
N GLU A 408 17.96 -19.12 -4.01
CA GLU A 408 18.61 -17.83 -4.24
C GLU A 408 19.82 -17.88 -5.19
N GLN A 409 20.36 -19.03 -5.59
CA GLN A 409 21.49 -19.10 -6.52
C GLN A 409 21.09 -18.98 -7.99
N TYR A 410 19.85 -18.58 -8.27
CA TYR A 410 19.33 -18.38 -9.63
C TYR A 410 20.21 -17.42 -10.47
N GLN A 411 20.32 -17.67 -11.77
CA GLN A 411 20.98 -16.75 -12.70
C GLN A 411 20.04 -15.71 -13.30
N ALA A 412 18.77 -16.05 -13.42
CA ALA A 412 17.73 -15.19 -13.95
C ALA A 412 16.40 -15.58 -13.32
N TYR A 413 15.45 -14.65 -13.34
CA TYR A 413 14.15 -14.86 -12.73
C TYR A 413 13.07 -14.00 -13.36
N ARG A 414 11.83 -14.30 -13.00
CA ARG A 414 10.67 -13.45 -13.26
C ARG A 414 9.66 -13.56 -12.13
N HIS A 415 9.16 -12.41 -11.66
CA HIS A 415 8.10 -12.29 -10.65
C HIS A 415 8.33 -13.10 -9.36
N ILE A 416 9.52 -12.95 -8.76
CA ILE A 416 9.89 -13.62 -7.49
C ILE A 416 10.09 -12.61 -6.37
N TRP A 417 10.11 -13.10 -5.14
CA TRP A 417 10.61 -12.37 -3.98
C TRP A 417 11.61 -13.18 -3.18
N VAL A 418 12.56 -12.50 -2.54
CA VAL A 418 13.52 -13.14 -1.64
C VAL A 418 13.07 -12.88 -0.21
N GLN A 419 12.85 -13.94 0.56
CA GLN A 419 12.51 -13.83 1.97
C GLN A 419 13.80 -13.91 2.80
N GLY A 420 14.09 -12.85 3.56
CA GLY A 420 15.26 -12.78 4.43
C GLY A 420 14.96 -12.99 5.92
N LYS A 421 13.74 -13.40 6.26
CA LYS A 421 13.35 -13.73 7.64
C LYS A 421 13.74 -15.20 7.93
N GLU A 422 14.07 -15.51 9.19
CA GLU A 422 14.28 -16.87 9.72
C GLU A 422 15.68 -17.51 9.49
N GLN A 423 16.71 -16.74 9.13
CA GLN A 423 18.06 -17.25 8.77
C GLN A 423 18.08 -18.14 7.50
N GLU A 424 16.93 -18.36 6.88
CA GLU A 424 16.72 -19.11 5.65
C GLU A 424 16.53 -18.12 4.49
N HIS A 425 17.28 -18.28 3.42
CA HIS A 425 17.21 -17.40 2.26
C HIS A 425 16.36 -18.06 1.15
N SER A 426 15.04 -18.10 1.40
CA SER A 426 14.08 -18.71 0.49
C SER A 426 13.59 -17.74 -0.59
N VAL A 427 13.16 -18.30 -1.71
CA VAL A 427 12.63 -17.55 -2.85
C VAL A 427 11.19 -17.94 -3.11
N GLY A 428 10.32 -16.94 -3.07
CA GLY A 428 8.90 -17.09 -3.34
C GLY A 428 8.50 -16.69 -4.74
N PHE A 429 7.50 -17.37 -5.27
CA PHE A 429 6.95 -17.20 -6.60
C PHE A 429 5.66 -16.41 -6.51
N SER A 430 5.62 -15.24 -7.15
CA SER A 430 4.42 -14.42 -7.26
C SER A 430 3.97 -14.48 -8.69
N PRO A 431 2.96 -15.27 -9.04
CA PRO A 431 2.44 -15.29 -10.40
C PRO A 431 1.75 -13.97 -10.84
N ASN A 432 1.93 -12.88 -10.07
CA ASN A 432 1.56 -11.50 -10.35
C ASN A 432 2.51 -10.53 -9.60
N GLU A 433 2.59 -9.26 -10.00
CA GLU A 433 3.15 -8.22 -9.12
C GLU A 433 2.35 -8.24 -7.80
N ARG A 434 3.03 -8.26 -6.65
CA ARG A 434 2.44 -8.51 -5.34
C ARG A 434 1.21 -7.60 -5.13
N HIS A 435 0.13 -8.13 -4.53
CA HIS A 435 -1.14 -7.47 -4.13
C HIS A 435 -2.39 -7.64 -5.01
N TYR A 436 -2.36 -8.31 -6.16
CA TYR A 436 -3.63 -8.66 -6.82
C TYR A 436 -4.35 -9.79 -6.07
N ALA A 437 -5.66 -9.64 -5.87
CA ALA A 437 -6.49 -10.73 -5.39
C ALA A 437 -6.42 -11.93 -6.37
N ASN A 438 -6.44 -13.15 -5.84
CA ASN A 438 -6.45 -14.37 -6.65
C ASN A 438 -7.58 -14.32 -7.69
N GLY A 439 -7.28 -14.69 -8.94
CA GLY A 439 -8.25 -14.72 -10.05
C GLY A 439 -8.47 -13.40 -10.80
N GLN A 440 -7.89 -12.27 -10.36
CA GLN A 440 -8.14 -10.96 -10.99
C GLN A 440 -7.17 -10.57 -12.11
N LYS A 441 -6.25 -11.45 -12.55
CA LYS A 441 -5.30 -11.21 -13.65
C LYS A 441 -5.16 -12.44 -14.56
N PRO A 442 -4.72 -12.26 -15.83
CA PRO A 442 -4.16 -13.37 -16.58
C PRO A 442 -2.95 -13.93 -15.83
N PHE A 443 -2.86 -15.25 -15.72
CA PHE A 443 -1.73 -15.92 -15.10
C PHE A 443 -0.42 -15.58 -15.84
N LEU A 444 0.54 -14.96 -15.13
CA LEU A 444 1.90 -14.72 -15.62
C LEU A 444 2.87 -15.59 -14.82
N PRO A 445 3.44 -16.66 -15.41
CA PRO A 445 4.24 -17.61 -14.65
C PRO A 445 5.50 -16.93 -14.09
N ALA A 446 5.65 -17.01 -12.77
CA ALA A 446 6.91 -16.75 -12.09
C ALA A 446 7.88 -17.90 -12.36
N TRP A 447 9.16 -17.60 -12.49
CA TRP A 447 10.18 -18.62 -12.71
C TRP A 447 11.55 -18.24 -12.17
N LEU A 448 12.33 -19.26 -11.87
CA LEU A 448 13.75 -19.20 -11.52
C LEU A 448 14.55 -20.04 -12.51
N LYS A 449 15.68 -19.51 -12.97
CA LYS A 449 16.58 -20.19 -13.89
C LYS A 449 17.95 -20.39 -13.24
N PHE A 450 18.55 -21.56 -13.42
CA PHE A 450 19.85 -21.94 -12.84
C PHE A 450 20.78 -22.48 -13.92
N ASN A 451 22.08 -22.23 -13.77
CA ASN A 451 23.07 -22.93 -14.59
C ASN A 451 23.17 -24.37 -14.11
N PHE A 452 22.98 -25.33 -15.02
CA PHE A 452 22.98 -26.74 -14.68
C PHE A 452 23.66 -27.54 -15.78
N ASN A 453 24.45 -28.52 -15.37
CA ASN A 453 25.12 -29.45 -16.27
C ASN A 453 24.92 -30.87 -15.76
N SER A 454 24.27 -31.70 -16.58
CA SER A 454 24.14 -33.13 -16.31
C SER A 454 24.87 -33.91 -17.38
N GLU A 455 25.68 -34.88 -16.98
CA GLU A 455 26.25 -35.88 -17.89
C GLU A 455 25.35 -37.14 -17.96
N TYR A 456 24.22 -37.14 -17.26
CA TYR A 456 23.35 -38.28 -17.07
C TYR A 456 21.99 -38.07 -17.73
N THR A 457 21.53 -39.09 -18.47
CA THR A 457 20.16 -39.22 -18.98
C THR A 457 19.49 -40.40 -18.30
N GLY A 458 18.33 -40.17 -17.66
CA GLY A 458 17.54 -41.23 -17.06
C GLY A 458 16.79 -40.80 -15.80
N PRO A 459 16.18 -41.79 -15.09
CA PRO A 459 15.48 -41.57 -13.83
C PRO A 459 16.40 -40.97 -12.76
N ALA A 460 15.85 -40.06 -11.98
CA ALA A 460 16.51 -39.47 -10.82
C ALA A 460 15.45 -39.16 -9.75
N THR A 461 15.89 -38.84 -8.54
CA THR A 461 15.04 -38.41 -7.45
C THR A 461 15.29 -36.94 -7.14
N LEU A 462 14.25 -36.12 -7.20
CA LEU A 462 14.27 -34.75 -6.69
C LEU A 462 13.99 -34.78 -5.19
N LYS A 463 14.82 -34.09 -4.41
CA LYS A 463 14.52 -33.68 -3.05
C LYS A 463 14.41 -32.16 -3.00
N MET A 464 13.34 -31.62 -2.45
CA MET A 464 13.10 -30.17 -2.40
C MET A 464 12.51 -29.75 -1.06
N ARG A 465 13.06 -28.68 -0.46
CA ARG A 465 12.50 -28.04 0.71
C ARG A 465 11.68 -26.82 0.30
N MET A 466 10.39 -26.84 0.59
CA MET A 466 9.45 -25.81 0.14
C MET A 466 8.27 -25.64 1.10
N ARG A 467 7.50 -24.58 0.90
CA ARG A 467 6.18 -24.38 1.49
C ARG A 467 5.28 -23.73 0.46
N ASN A 468 3.98 -23.98 0.52
CA ASN A 468 3.07 -23.59 -0.55
C ASN A 468 1.63 -23.44 -0.07
N GLN A 469 0.87 -22.68 -0.84
CA GLN A 469 -0.57 -22.68 -0.77
C GLN A 469 -1.11 -24.05 -1.21
N ASP A 470 -2.29 -24.41 -0.71
CA ASP A 470 -3.00 -25.59 -1.18
C ASP A 470 -3.22 -25.56 -2.70
N GLY A 471 -2.93 -26.67 -3.37
CA GLY A 471 -3.08 -26.80 -4.82
C GLY A 471 -2.05 -25.99 -5.62
N ALA A 472 -0.91 -25.60 -5.05
CA ALA A 472 0.16 -24.97 -5.82
C ALA A 472 0.75 -25.96 -6.83
N GLU A 473 0.90 -25.52 -8.08
CA GLU A 473 1.47 -26.33 -9.16
C GLU A 473 2.69 -25.65 -9.77
N PHE A 474 3.70 -26.43 -10.10
CA PHE A 474 4.92 -25.95 -10.75
C PHE A 474 5.57 -27.04 -11.60
N GLU A 475 6.42 -26.59 -12.51
CA GLU A 475 7.15 -27.43 -13.45
C GLU A 475 8.65 -27.19 -13.31
N ILE A 476 9.42 -28.24 -13.55
CA ILE A 476 10.87 -28.18 -13.65
C ILE A 476 11.25 -28.57 -15.07
N TRP A 477 12.01 -27.71 -15.74
CA TRP A 477 12.48 -27.90 -17.10
C TRP A 477 14.00 -27.90 -17.15
N GLN A 478 14.59 -28.73 -18.01
CA GLN A 478 16.01 -28.68 -18.39
C GLN A 478 16.09 -28.35 -19.88
N GLY A 479 16.31 -27.09 -20.22
CA GLY A 479 16.11 -26.61 -21.59
C GLY A 479 14.67 -26.82 -22.06
N HIS A 480 14.46 -27.70 -23.05
CA HIS A 480 13.14 -28.05 -23.58
C HIS A 480 12.59 -29.38 -23.03
N HIS A 481 13.33 -30.03 -22.13
CA HIS A 481 12.92 -31.30 -21.52
C HIS A 481 12.17 -31.05 -20.21
N LEU A 482 10.96 -31.60 -20.09
CA LEU A 482 10.19 -31.55 -18.84
C LEU A 482 10.78 -32.57 -17.86
N VAL A 483 11.41 -32.07 -16.80
CA VAL A 483 12.00 -32.90 -15.74
C VAL A 483 10.92 -33.44 -14.83
N ALA A 484 9.97 -32.58 -14.42
CA ALA A 484 8.82 -32.95 -13.58
C ALA A 484 7.71 -31.90 -13.63
N ARG A 485 6.47 -32.33 -13.36
CA ARG A 485 5.35 -31.47 -12.95
C ARG A 485 4.93 -31.90 -11.55
N LEU A 486 4.84 -30.94 -10.64
CA LEU A 486 4.63 -31.18 -9.22
C LEU A 486 3.45 -30.34 -8.73
N SER A 487 2.70 -30.91 -7.79
CA SER A 487 1.66 -30.22 -7.03
C SER A 487 1.91 -30.39 -5.54
N GLY A 488 1.67 -29.35 -4.75
CA GLY A 488 1.84 -29.36 -3.31
C GLY A 488 0.50 -29.28 -2.58
N GLU A 489 0.35 -30.09 -1.53
CA GLU A 489 -0.67 -29.88 -0.49
C GLU A 489 -0.30 -28.68 0.38
N LYS A 490 -1.29 -28.03 1.02
CA LYS A 490 -1.05 -26.88 1.89
C LYS A 490 0.06 -27.15 2.92
N SER A 491 1.06 -26.26 2.99
CA SER A 491 2.08 -26.30 4.04
C SER A 491 2.33 -24.92 4.62
N ASP A 492 1.95 -24.73 5.90
CA ASP A 492 2.15 -23.46 6.62
C ASP A 492 3.63 -23.26 7.03
N GLY A 493 4.38 -24.36 7.20
CA GLY A 493 5.83 -24.37 7.43
C GLY A 493 6.61 -24.99 6.27
N PHE A 494 7.94 -24.90 6.29
CA PHE A 494 8.78 -25.60 5.33
C PHE A 494 8.77 -27.11 5.57
N SER A 495 8.56 -27.87 4.49
CA SER A 495 8.61 -29.33 4.47
C SER A 495 9.50 -29.81 3.32
N GLU A 496 10.03 -31.03 3.45
CA GLU A 496 10.77 -31.68 2.38
C GLU A 496 9.82 -32.57 1.58
N ILE A 497 9.84 -32.43 0.26
CA ILE A 497 9.17 -33.32 -0.67
C ILE A 497 10.19 -34.13 -1.47
N THR A 498 9.77 -35.32 -1.90
CA THR A 498 10.54 -36.19 -2.78
C THR A 498 9.69 -36.53 -4.00
N ALA A 499 10.28 -36.51 -5.19
CA ALA A 499 9.59 -36.87 -6.42
C ALA A 499 10.52 -37.61 -7.39
N ASP A 500 9.96 -38.57 -8.13
CA ASP A 500 10.64 -39.20 -9.26
C ASP A 500 10.67 -38.23 -10.45
N VAL A 501 11.85 -38.07 -11.05
CA VAL A 501 12.08 -37.15 -12.16
C VAL A 501 12.93 -37.79 -13.24
N SER A 502 13.06 -37.13 -14.39
CA SER A 502 13.94 -37.59 -15.47
C SER A 502 14.84 -36.46 -15.94
N LEU A 503 16.16 -36.70 -15.90
CA LEU A 503 17.17 -35.75 -16.38
C LEU A 503 17.68 -36.15 -17.77
N ILE A 504 18.28 -35.19 -18.47
CA ILE A 504 19.00 -35.42 -19.73
C ILE A 504 20.45 -34.98 -19.62
N ALA A 505 21.34 -35.70 -20.30
CA ALA A 505 22.74 -35.30 -20.45
C ALA A 505 22.82 -34.03 -21.30
N SER A 506 23.07 -32.88 -20.68
CA SER A 506 23.02 -31.57 -21.30
C SER A 506 23.60 -30.47 -20.39
N ASN A 507 24.09 -29.40 -21.01
CA ASN A 507 24.47 -28.14 -20.36
C ASN A 507 23.33 -27.09 -20.39
N GLN A 508 22.11 -27.50 -20.76
CA GLN A 508 20.95 -26.62 -20.75
C GLN A 508 20.56 -26.24 -19.31
N PRO A 509 20.13 -24.98 -19.09
CA PRO A 509 19.79 -24.51 -17.75
C PRO A 509 18.56 -25.23 -17.20
N LEU A 510 18.47 -25.28 -15.86
CA LEU A 510 17.24 -25.64 -15.18
C LEU A 510 16.33 -24.42 -15.04
N GLU A 511 15.03 -24.62 -15.22
CA GLU A 511 14.00 -23.62 -14.96
C GLU A 511 12.93 -24.24 -14.05
N ILE A 512 12.69 -23.64 -12.87
CA ILE A 512 11.53 -23.94 -12.04
C ILE A 512 10.50 -22.86 -12.33
N ARG A 513 9.30 -23.25 -12.75
CA ARG A 513 8.25 -22.35 -13.23
C ARG A 513 6.93 -22.65 -12.54
N ALA A 514 6.31 -21.64 -11.94
CA ALA A 514 4.94 -21.77 -11.44
C ALA A 514 4.00 -22.14 -12.60
N ALA A 515 3.03 -23.02 -12.35
CA ALA A 515 2.04 -23.47 -13.33
C ALA A 515 0.63 -22.91 -13.05
N ASN A 516 0.39 -22.35 -11.86
CA ASN A 516 -0.85 -21.67 -11.51
C ASN A 516 -0.64 -20.47 -10.57
N GLN A 517 -1.73 -19.84 -10.13
CA GLN A 517 -1.70 -18.59 -9.34
C GLN A 517 -1.38 -18.79 -7.85
N ASN A 518 -1.28 -20.02 -7.38
CA ASN A 518 -1.07 -20.32 -5.97
C ASN A 518 0.39 -20.06 -5.59
N TRP A 519 0.62 -19.48 -4.41
CA TRP A 519 1.97 -19.11 -3.99
C TRP A 519 2.81 -20.34 -3.62
N LEU A 520 4.10 -20.25 -3.91
CA LEU A 520 5.13 -21.27 -3.65
C LEU A 520 6.38 -20.57 -3.13
N LEU A 521 7.01 -21.11 -2.08
CA LEU A 521 8.35 -20.72 -1.65
C LEU A 521 9.28 -21.93 -1.66
N ILE A 522 10.46 -21.75 -2.23
CA ILE A 522 11.51 -22.76 -2.32
C ILE A 522 12.69 -22.28 -1.50
N ASP A 523 13.23 -23.15 -0.65
CA ASP A 523 14.47 -22.91 0.08
C ASP A 523 15.66 -23.50 -0.68
N TRP A 524 15.66 -24.82 -0.89
CA TRP A 524 16.66 -25.52 -1.70
C TRP A 524 16.08 -26.76 -2.38
N PHE A 525 16.80 -27.26 -3.37
CA PHE A 525 16.50 -28.51 -4.05
C PHE A 525 17.77 -29.23 -4.52
N GLU A 526 17.65 -30.53 -4.77
CA GLU A 526 18.76 -31.43 -5.11
C GLU A 526 18.25 -32.58 -5.96
N PHE A 527 19.03 -32.99 -6.96
CA PHE A 527 18.73 -34.18 -7.78
C PHE A 527 19.71 -35.30 -7.46
N ASN A 528 19.20 -36.45 -7.05
CA ASN A 528 19.98 -37.66 -6.75
C ASN A 528 19.74 -38.72 -7.82
N ARG A 529 20.78 -39.47 -8.17
CA ARG A 529 20.71 -40.54 -9.17
C ARG A 529 20.23 -41.85 -8.56
#